data_AF-A0A9N8DMI9-F1
#
_entry.id   AF-A0A9N8DMI9-F1
#
_cell.length_a   1.000
_cell.length_b   1.000
_cell.length_c   1.000
_cell.angle_alpha   90.00
_cell.angle_beta   90.00
_cell.angle_gamma   90.00
#
_symmetry.space_group_name_H-M   'P 1'
#
loop_
_entity.id
_entity.type
_entity.pdbx_description
1 polymer ?
#
loop_
_entity_poly.entity_id
_entity_poly.type
_entity_poly.pdbx_seq_one_letter_code
_entity_poly.pdbx_strand_id
1 'polypeptide(L)'
;MKLESFTRISLLFAIFLNAGHGFLLPSACRSSIVLKSASSDTDTDTLTIQQASQILQEWDQYYNKENTSGNSLPEEIMNKNRPILPAAIRLLNEAAREERDKDSTMGRCMLGICASSIDEGIATLKSWVTGLGLPRGILHGADKDGVQLDLDGGVYIKYNTGGFLTFSQIRSSGMGFDALWRPGDALLEPYDGNYRGVYFQVELDDGVFRQYLVPLDTFDEA
;
A
#
# COMPACT_ATOMS: atom_id res chain seq x y z
N MET A 1 -3.74 -39.35 -23.66
CA MET A 1 -3.19 -38.01 -23.92
C MET A 1 -4.36 -37.04 -24.06
N LYS A 2 -4.74 -36.41 -22.94
CA LYS A 2 -5.63 -35.24 -22.83
C LYS A 2 -5.57 -34.85 -21.35
N LEU A 3 -4.62 -34.00 -21.00
CA LEU A 3 -4.65 -33.24 -19.75
C LEU A 3 -5.53 -32.03 -20.05
N GLU A 4 -6.74 -32.00 -19.49
CA GLU A 4 -7.48 -30.75 -19.39
C GLU A 4 -7.07 -30.04 -18.10
N SER A 5 -6.80 -28.75 -18.30
CA SER A 5 -6.09 -27.87 -17.40
C SER A 5 -6.96 -27.49 -16.20
N PHE A 6 -6.38 -27.65 -15.01
CA PHE A 6 -6.54 -26.75 -13.86
C PHE A 6 -6.48 -25.28 -14.37
N THR A 7 -7.21 -24.30 -13.87
CA THR A 7 -7.26 -23.91 -12.47
C THR A 7 -8.40 -22.90 -12.29
N ARG A 8 -9.38 -23.21 -11.43
CA ARG A 8 -10.18 -22.19 -10.75
C ARG A 8 -9.37 -21.77 -9.53
N ILE A 9 -8.71 -20.61 -9.57
CA ILE A 9 -8.13 -20.01 -8.35
C ILE A 9 -9.24 -19.16 -7.74
N SER A 10 -10.00 -19.81 -6.86
CA SER A 10 -10.94 -19.12 -5.99
C SER A 10 -10.17 -18.22 -5.03
N LEU A 11 -10.55 -16.95 -5.07
CA LEU A 11 -10.33 -15.88 -4.11
C LEU A 11 -10.47 -16.39 -2.65
N LEU A 12 -9.34 -16.75 -2.03
CA LEU A 12 -9.28 -17.14 -0.61
C LEU A 12 -7.91 -16.80 0.02
N PHE A 13 -7.19 -15.83 -0.55
CA PHE A 13 -5.83 -15.45 -0.10
C PHE A 13 -5.75 -14.10 0.63
N ALA A 14 -6.87 -13.42 0.92
CA ALA A 14 -6.86 -12.11 1.56
C ALA A 14 -7.09 -12.13 3.08
N ILE A 15 -7.27 -13.28 3.73
CA ILE A 15 -7.44 -13.36 5.18
C ILE A 15 -6.73 -14.62 5.67
N PHE A 16 -5.46 -14.53 6.10
CA PHE A 16 -4.82 -15.28 7.20
C PHE A 16 -3.29 -15.09 7.16
N LEU A 17 -2.68 -15.14 8.36
CA LEU A 17 -1.28 -14.87 8.78
C LEU A 17 -1.06 -13.40 9.19
N ASN A 18 -0.79 -13.06 10.46
CA ASN A 18 0.10 -13.74 11.40
C ASN A 18 -0.31 -13.42 12.87
N ALA A 19 -0.59 -14.44 13.67
CA ALA A 19 -0.69 -14.34 15.13
C ALA A 19 0.55 -15.00 15.72
N GLY A 20 1.46 -14.20 16.27
CA GLY A 20 2.68 -14.66 16.92
C GLY A 20 3.05 -13.78 18.10
N HIS A 21 2.97 -14.34 19.31
CA HIS A 21 3.41 -13.73 20.56
C HIS A 21 4.93 -13.49 20.59
N GLY A 22 5.34 -12.33 21.08
CA GLY A 22 6.71 -12.01 21.44
C GLY A 22 6.77 -10.72 22.25
N PHE A 23 6.86 -10.84 23.57
CA PHE A 23 7.04 -9.76 24.53
C PHE A 23 8.44 -9.15 24.35
N LEU A 24 8.56 -7.82 24.21
CA LEU A 24 9.62 -6.96 24.80
C LEU A 24 9.42 -5.46 24.45
N LEU A 25 9.78 -4.63 25.42
CA LEU A 25 9.53 -3.20 25.68
C LEU A 25 9.68 -2.20 24.50
N PRO A 26 8.86 -1.12 24.42
CA PRO A 26 9.03 -0.10 23.39
C PRO A 26 10.10 0.94 23.79
N SER A 27 11.07 1.15 22.88
CA SER A 27 11.89 2.36 22.84
C SER A 27 11.29 3.28 21.77
N ALA A 28 10.66 4.37 22.20
CA ALA A 28 10.00 5.31 21.30
C ALA A 28 11.02 6.13 20.49
N CYS A 29 11.25 5.77 19.24
CA CYS A 29 11.84 6.68 18.25
C CYS A 29 10.72 7.58 17.71
N ARG A 30 10.74 8.86 18.07
CA ARG A 30 9.84 9.88 17.52
C ARG A 30 10.40 10.36 16.19
N SER A 31 9.78 9.95 15.09
CA SER A 31 9.98 10.54 13.77
C SER A 31 8.80 11.47 13.48
N SER A 32 9.09 12.73 13.16
CA SER A 32 8.09 13.78 12.97
C SER A 32 8.40 14.58 11.71
N ILE A 33 7.40 14.76 10.84
CA ILE A 33 7.54 15.53 9.60
C ILE A 33 6.85 16.90 9.76
N VAL A 34 7.54 17.95 9.34
CA VAL A 34 7.03 19.33 9.34
C VAL A 34 6.33 19.62 8.01
N LEU A 35 5.03 19.88 8.06
CA LEU A 35 4.26 20.40 6.93
C LEU A 35 4.22 21.93 7.02
N LYS A 36 4.74 22.63 6.01
CA LYS A 36 4.52 24.08 5.88
C LYS A 36 3.23 24.30 5.11
N SER A 37 2.17 24.72 5.80
CA SER A 37 1.02 25.34 5.15
C SER A 37 1.31 26.83 4.94
N ALA A 38 0.98 27.35 3.76
CA ALA A 38 1.02 28.78 3.49
C ALA A 38 -0.29 29.41 3.98
N SER A 39 -0.33 29.83 5.25
CA SER A 39 -0.99 31.06 5.73
C SER A 39 -1.13 31.09 7.27
N SER A 40 -0.74 32.25 7.82
CA SER A 40 -1.02 32.83 9.14
C SER A 40 -0.87 31.96 10.40
N ASP A 41 0.17 32.29 11.17
CA ASP A 41 0.30 32.25 12.64
C ASP A 41 -0.69 31.34 13.39
N THR A 42 -0.25 30.13 13.70
CA THR A 42 -0.60 29.34 14.91
C THR A 42 0.30 28.09 14.93
N ASP A 43 0.59 27.58 16.13
CA ASP A 43 1.46 26.44 16.45
C ASP A 43 1.67 25.42 15.31
N THR A 44 2.93 25.15 14.97
CA THR A 44 3.34 24.05 14.07
C THR A 44 3.02 22.70 14.72
N ASP A 45 1.76 22.26 14.63
CA ASP A 45 1.33 20.93 15.05
C ASP A 45 2.06 19.89 14.19
N THR A 46 3.05 19.23 14.80
CA THR A 46 3.85 18.22 14.13
C THR A 46 3.03 16.95 14.03
N LEU A 47 2.71 16.50 12.81
CA LEU A 47 1.92 15.30 12.63
C LEU A 47 2.69 14.07 13.15
N THR A 48 2.04 13.30 14.03
CA THR A 48 2.58 12.05 14.61
C THR A 48 2.08 10.82 13.84
N ILE A 49 2.74 9.68 14.00
CA ILE A 49 2.34 8.38 13.42
C ILE A 49 0.90 8.01 13.83
N GLN A 50 0.55 8.25 15.09
CA GLN A 50 -0.79 7.98 15.62
C GLN A 50 -1.84 8.89 14.97
N GLN A 51 -1.56 10.19 14.82
CA GLN A 51 -2.46 11.13 14.15
C GLN A 51 -2.60 10.80 12.66
N ALA A 52 -1.51 10.45 11.96
CA ALA A 52 -1.57 10.03 10.56
C ALA A 52 -2.40 8.75 10.39
N SER A 53 -2.22 7.76 11.28
CA SER A 53 -3.03 6.55 11.30
C SER A 53 -4.51 6.88 11.52
N GLN A 54 -4.83 7.78 12.45
CA GLN A 54 -6.19 8.20 12.73
C GLN A 54 -6.84 8.91 11.53
N ILE A 55 -6.12 9.81 10.85
CA ILE A 55 -6.61 10.50 9.65
C ILE A 55 -7.00 9.49 8.56
N LEU A 56 -6.14 8.50 8.31
CA LEU A 56 -6.38 7.49 7.29
C LEU A 56 -7.49 6.51 7.70
N GLN A 57 -7.55 6.15 8.97
CA GLN A 57 -8.61 5.29 9.51
C GLN A 57 -9.99 5.96 9.40
N GLU A 58 -10.08 7.24 9.74
CA GLU A 58 -11.31 8.04 9.60
C GLU A 58 -11.71 8.14 8.13
N TRP A 59 -10.76 8.34 7.22
CA TRP A 59 -11.05 8.33 5.79
C TRP A 59 -11.58 6.97 5.31
N ASP A 60 -10.86 5.90 5.63
CA ASP A 60 -11.15 4.53 5.18
C ASP A 60 -12.52 4.04 5.65
N GLN A 61 -12.92 4.39 6.88
CA GLN A 61 -14.23 4.04 7.44
C GLN A 61 -15.42 4.43 6.56
N TYR A 62 -15.27 5.50 5.78
CA TYR A 62 -16.36 6.00 4.93
C TYR A 62 -16.08 5.81 3.44
N TYR A 63 -14.81 5.82 3.02
CA TYR A 63 -14.43 5.63 1.62
C TYR A 63 -14.60 4.18 1.19
N ASN A 64 -14.29 3.23 2.07
CA ASN A 64 -14.51 1.82 1.82
C ASN A 64 -16.00 1.47 2.00
N LYS A 65 -16.70 1.25 0.88
CA LYS A 65 -18.16 0.99 0.85
C LYS A 65 -18.60 -0.22 1.68
N GLU A 66 -17.71 -1.14 2.00
CA GLU A 66 -18.02 -2.29 2.86
C GLU A 66 -18.02 -1.94 4.35
N ASN A 67 -17.28 -0.91 4.74
CA ASN A 67 -17.28 -0.38 6.10
C ASN A 67 -18.55 0.45 6.37
N THR A 68 -19.18 0.96 5.30
CA THR A 68 -20.34 1.84 5.39
C THR A 68 -21.64 1.07 5.19
N SER A 69 -22.45 0.96 6.24
CA SER A 69 -23.82 0.47 6.21
C SER A 69 -24.81 1.44 5.51
N GLY A 70 -24.41 2.01 4.37
CA GLY A 70 -25.28 2.77 3.46
C GLY A 70 -25.28 4.29 3.58
N ASN A 71 -24.46 4.90 4.44
CA ASN A 71 -24.38 6.36 4.52
C ASN A 71 -23.26 6.92 3.62
N SER A 72 -23.59 7.83 2.71
CA SER A 72 -22.58 8.62 2.00
C SER A 72 -21.74 9.43 2.98
N LEU A 73 -20.44 9.57 2.68
CA LEU A 73 -19.52 10.49 3.36
C LEU A 73 -20.21 11.86 3.62
N PRO A 74 -20.20 12.38 4.86
CA PRO A 74 -20.45 13.79 5.07
C PRO A 74 -19.40 14.58 4.28
N GLU A 75 -19.83 15.38 3.32
CA GLU A 75 -18.97 16.16 2.41
C GLU A 75 -17.91 16.98 3.17
N GLU A 76 -18.25 17.41 4.38
CA GLU A 76 -17.37 18.09 5.33
C GLU A 76 -16.11 17.27 5.71
N ILE A 77 -16.25 15.97 5.97
CA ILE A 77 -15.11 15.09 6.30
C ILE A 77 -14.23 14.89 5.07
N MET A 78 -14.81 14.72 3.89
CA MET A 78 -14.04 14.57 2.65
C MET A 78 -13.19 15.82 2.39
N ASN A 79 -13.81 16.99 2.46
CA ASN A 79 -13.14 18.26 2.17
C ASN A 79 -12.05 18.58 3.21
N LYS A 80 -12.24 18.15 4.45
CA LYS A 80 -11.24 18.30 5.52
C LYS A 80 -10.07 17.33 5.38
N ASN A 81 -10.35 16.04 5.17
CA ASN A 81 -9.32 15.00 5.25
C ASN A 81 -8.58 14.77 3.93
N ARG A 82 -9.22 14.99 2.78
CA ARG A 82 -8.61 14.81 1.45
C ARG A 82 -7.27 15.54 1.27
N PRO A 83 -7.12 16.86 1.59
CA PRO A 83 -5.86 17.56 1.39
C PRO A 83 -4.73 17.09 2.32
N ILE A 84 -5.03 16.41 3.43
CA ILE A 84 -4.05 15.93 4.40
C ILE A 84 -3.65 14.45 4.19
N LEU A 85 -4.37 13.69 3.35
CA LEU A 85 -4.02 12.28 3.05
C LEU A 85 -2.58 12.12 2.55
N PRO A 86 -2.08 12.90 1.57
CA PRO A 86 -0.74 12.71 1.05
C PRO A 86 0.33 12.89 2.14
N ALA A 87 0.08 13.81 3.07
CA ALA A 87 0.99 14.07 4.18
C ALA A 87 1.00 12.94 5.21
N ALA A 88 -0.17 12.42 5.58
CA ALA A 88 -0.30 11.28 6.49
C ALA A 88 0.37 10.02 5.91
N ILE A 89 0.15 9.74 4.62
CA ILE A 89 0.75 8.59 3.92
C ILE A 89 2.27 8.75 3.86
N ARG A 90 2.78 9.94 3.50
CA ARG A 90 4.23 10.21 3.49
C ARG A 90 4.86 9.98 4.86
N LEU A 91 4.21 10.41 5.95
CA LEU A 91 4.72 10.21 7.30
C LEU A 91 4.83 8.73 7.66
N LEU A 92 3.79 7.94 7.39
CA LEU A 92 3.81 6.51 7.66
C LEU A 92 4.84 5.77 6.79
N ASN A 93 4.96 6.16 5.52
CA ASN A 93 5.97 5.61 4.62
C ASN A 93 7.39 5.96 5.06
N GLU A 94 7.62 7.18 5.55
CA GLU A 94 8.92 7.60 6.08
C GLU A 94 9.31 6.79 7.32
N ALA A 95 8.39 6.61 8.26
CA ALA A 95 8.62 5.79 9.45
C ALA A 95 9.00 4.34 9.04
N ALA A 96 8.26 3.74 8.10
CA ALA A 96 8.57 2.42 7.58
C ALA A 96 9.93 2.40 6.84
N ARG A 97 10.28 3.45 6.10
CA ARG A 97 11.59 3.55 5.45
C ARG A 97 12.71 3.61 6.48
N GLU A 98 12.58 4.43 7.51
CA GLU A 98 13.60 4.56 8.57
C GLU A 98 13.83 3.22 9.31
N GLU A 99 12.78 2.46 9.57
CA GLU A 99 12.91 1.10 10.14
C GLU A 99 13.61 0.16 9.17
N ARG A 100 13.23 0.18 7.89
CA ARG A 100 13.83 -0.68 6.85
C ARG A 100 15.30 -0.38 6.59
N ASP A 101 15.69 0.88 6.69
CA ASP A 101 17.08 1.33 6.53
C ASP A 101 17.95 0.83 7.70
N LYS A 102 17.35 0.60 8.89
CA LYS A 102 18.02 -0.04 10.03
C LYS A 102 18.06 -1.56 9.90
N ASP A 103 16.94 -2.16 9.52
CA ASP A 103 16.79 -3.60 9.30
C ASP A 103 15.91 -3.87 8.08
N SER A 104 16.50 -4.41 7.02
CA SER A 104 15.82 -4.74 5.76
C SER A 104 14.61 -5.69 5.89
N THR A 105 14.47 -6.37 7.04
CA THR A 105 13.33 -7.25 7.31
C THR A 105 12.12 -6.52 7.89
N MET A 106 12.30 -5.31 8.42
CA MET A 106 11.30 -4.43 9.04
C MET A 106 10.85 -3.30 8.11
N GLY A 107 9.83 -2.53 8.51
CA GLY A 107 9.48 -1.28 7.85
C GLY A 107 9.02 -1.44 6.40
N ARG A 108 7.85 -2.05 6.17
CA ARG A 108 7.36 -2.35 4.81
C ARG A 108 6.24 -1.43 4.39
N CYS A 109 6.25 -1.05 3.12
CA CYS A 109 5.17 -0.36 2.44
C CYS A 109 4.68 -1.25 1.30
N MET A 110 3.37 -1.50 1.27
CA MET A 110 2.70 -2.33 0.27
C MET A 110 1.55 -1.53 -0.32
N LEU A 111 1.38 -1.63 -1.64
CA LEU A 111 0.27 -1.00 -2.34
C LEU A 111 -0.54 -2.08 -3.06
N GLY A 112 -1.86 -2.03 -2.91
CA GLY A 112 -2.82 -2.77 -3.73
C GLY A 112 -3.67 -1.79 -4.52
N ILE A 113 -3.38 -1.60 -5.81
CA ILE A 113 -4.07 -0.62 -6.66
C ILE A 113 -5.19 -1.33 -7.41
N CYS A 114 -6.44 -0.95 -7.15
CA CYS A 114 -7.60 -1.40 -7.92
C CYS A 114 -8.03 -0.29 -8.88
N ALA A 115 -7.80 -0.48 -10.18
CA ALA A 115 -8.10 0.50 -11.23
C ALA A 115 -9.07 -0.06 -12.27
N SER A 116 -9.69 0.82 -13.04
CA SER A 116 -10.67 0.48 -14.08
C SER A 116 -10.04 0.07 -15.41
N SER A 117 -8.74 0.36 -15.59
CA SER A 117 -7.97 -0.01 -16.77
C SER A 117 -6.48 -0.15 -16.42
N ILE A 118 -5.71 -0.81 -17.30
CA ILE A 118 -4.25 -0.92 -17.19
C ILE A 118 -3.61 0.47 -17.10
N ASP A 119 -3.99 1.40 -17.99
CA ASP A 119 -3.39 2.73 -18.07
C ASP A 119 -3.60 3.54 -16.78
N GLU A 120 -4.81 3.49 -16.21
CA GLU A 120 -5.12 4.13 -14.93
C GLU A 120 -4.27 3.51 -13.80
N GLY A 121 -4.21 2.17 -13.73
CA GLY A 121 -3.41 1.47 -12.71
C GLY A 121 -1.92 1.80 -12.80
N ILE A 122 -1.35 1.85 -14.01
CA ILE A 122 0.06 2.20 -14.23
C ILE A 122 0.32 3.67 -13.91
N ALA A 123 -0.60 4.58 -14.28
CA ALA A 123 -0.49 5.99 -13.95
C ALA A 123 -0.49 6.20 -12.42
N THR A 124 -1.41 5.57 -11.71
CA THR A 124 -1.46 5.57 -10.24
C THR A 124 -0.19 4.98 -9.63
N LEU A 125 0.30 3.83 -10.13
CA LEU A 125 1.55 3.24 -9.62
C LEU A 125 2.72 4.23 -9.75
N LYS A 126 2.85 4.91 -10.90
CA LYS A 126 3.91 5.88 -11.14
C LYS A 126 3.80 7.10 -10.22
N SER A 127 2.59 7.64 -10.05
CA SER A 127 2.35 8.82 -9.20
C SER A 127 2.64 8.50 -7.74
N TRP A 128 2.18 7.37 -7.24
CA TRP A 128 2.42 6.89 -5.87
C TRP A 128 3.88 6.58 -5.60
N VAL A 129 4.54 5.80 -6.47
CA VAL A 129 5.96 5.47 -6.31
C VAL A 129 6.82 6.73 -6.31
N THR A 130 6.48 7.71 -7.14
CA THR A 130 7.20 8.99 -7.20
C THR A 130 6.88 9.88 -5.98
N GLY A 131 5.61 10.02 -5.62
CA GLY A 131 5.14 10.86 -4.52
C GLY A 131 5.59 10.41 -3.13
N LEU A 132 5.94 9.13 -3.00
CA LEU A 132 6.47 8.51 -1.78
C LEU A 132 7.98 8.22 -1.83
N GLY A 133 8.65 8.48 -2.96
CA GLY A 133 10.08 8.18 -3.11
C GLY A 133 10.40 6.69 -2.95
N LEU A 134 9.50 5.83 -3.43
CA LEU A 134 9.59 4.38 -3.32
C LEU A 134 10.55 3.79 -4.37
N PRO A 135 11.17 2.62 -4.11
CA PRO A 135 12.02 1.96 -5.10
C PRO A 135 11.20 1.57 -6.34
N ARG A 136 11.83 1.73 -7.51
CA ARG A 136 11.26 1.34 -8.80
C ARG A 136 11.81 -0.02 -9.19
N GLY A 137 10.92 -0.96 -9.53
CA GLY A 137 11.26 -2.28 -10.03
C GLY A 137 10.51 -2.62 -11.31
N ILE A 138 10.47 -3.91 -11.62
CA ILE A 138 9.80 -4.45 -12.80
C ILE A 138 8.31 -4.62 -12.52
N LEU A 139 7.47 -4.17 -13.45
CA LEU A 139 6.05 -4.48 -13.46
C LEU A 139 5.83 -5.80 -14.21
N HIS A 140 5.56 -6.87 -13.48
CA HIS A 140 5.20 -8.17 -14.02
C HIS A 140 3.72 -8.20 -14.42
N GLY A 141 3.39 -9.00 -15.44
CA GLY A 141 2.00 -9.21 -15.86
C GLY A 141 1.40 -8.12 -16.75
N ALA A 142 2.17 -7.10 -17.13
CA ALA A 142 1.73 -6.08 -18.09
C ALA A 142 1.94 -6.50 -19.57
N ASP A 143 2.86 -7.43 -19.83
CA ASP A 143 3.18 -7.92 -21.16
C ASP A 143 3.37 -9.45 -21.18
N LYS A 144 3.22 -10.02 -22.38
CA LYS A 144 3.60 -11.39 -22.69
C LYS A 144 4.53 -11.37 -23.88
N ASP A 145 5.78 -11.80 -23.67
CA ASP A 145 6.84 -11.82 -24.68
C ASP A 145 7.10 -10.43 -25.31
N GLY A 146 7.01 -9.36 -24.51
CA GLY A 146 7.22 -7.98 -24.96
C GLY A 146 6.03 -7.35 -25.67
N VAL A 147 4.91 -8.06 -25.79
CA VAL A 147 3.64 -7.52 -26.30
C VAL A 147 2.73 -7.20 -25.12
N GLN A 148 2.34 -5.93 -25.00
CA GLN A 148 1.42 -5.48 -23.96
C GLN A 148 0.13 -6.30 -24.01
N LEU A 149 -0.30 -6.78 -22.85
CA LEU A 149 -1.56 -7.51 -22.74
C LEU A 149 -2.71 -6.52 -22.91
N ASP A 150 -3.62 -6.86 -23.82
CA ASP A 150 -4.91 -6.17 -23.95
C ASP A 150 -5.86 -6.82 -22.95
N LEU A 151 -6.06 -6.16 -21.81
CA LEU A 151 -6.99 -6.60 -20.78
C LEU A 151 -8.23 -5.72 -20.83
N ASP A 152 -9.35 -6.32 -21.25
CA ASP A 152 -10.66 -5.70 -21.15
C ASP A 152 -11.11 -5.70 -19.68
N GLY A 153 -11.07 -4.54 -19.02
CA GLY A 153 -11.64 -4.34 -17.69
C GLY A 153 -10.66 -3.82 -16.65
N GLY A 154 -11.04 -4.02 -15.38
CA GLY A 154 -10.26 -3.56 -14.24
C GLY A 154 -8.96 -4.33 -14.04
N VAL A 155 -8.02 -3.72 -13.33
CA VAL A 155 -6.74 -4.34 -12.96
C VAL A 155 -6.47 -4.19 -11.47
N TYR A 156 -5.73 -5.14 -10.94
CA TYR A 156 -5.16 -5.11 -9.61
C TYR A 156 -3.64 -5.10 -9.73
N ILE A 157 -2.98 -4.10 -9.12
CA ILE A 157 -1.52 -4.04 -9.06
C ILE A 157 -1.06 -4.20 -7.62
N LYS A 158 -0.28 -5.24 -7.34
CA LYS A 158 0.37 -5.47 -6.04
C LYS A 158 1.81 -4.99 -6.11
N TYR A 159 2.18 -4.06 -5.23
CA TYR A 159 3.54 -3.51 -5.08
C TYR A 159 4.05 -3.74 -3.66
N ASN A 160 5.35 -4.00 -3.50
CA ASN A 160 5.98 -4.19 -2.19
C ASN A 160 7.39 -3.59 -2.11
N THR A 161 7.70 -2.88 -1.02
CA THR A 161 9.08 -2.43 -0.71
C THR A 161 9.92 -3.49 0.00
N GLY A 162 9.30 -4.56 0.50
CA GLY A 162 9.94 -5.67 1.20
C GLY A 162 10.05 -6.91 0.32
N GLY A 163 11.15 -7.64 0.49
CA GLY A 163 11.50 -8.77 -0.38
C GLY A 163 12.99 -8.78 -0.69
N PHE A 164 13.81 -9.22 0.26
CA PHE A 164 15.17 -9.64 -0.08
C PHE A 164 15.60 -10.76 0.83
N LEU A 165 15.03 -11.95 0.59
CA LEU A 165 15.68 -13.17 1.05
C LEU A 165 16.45 -13.74 -0.12
N THR A 166 17.74 -13.95 0.09
CA THR A 166 18.55 -14.74 -0.84
C THR A 166 17.94 -16.14 -0.97
N PHE A 167 18.17 -16.83 -2.09
CA PHE A 167 17.73 -18.23 -2.26
C PHE A 167 18.14 -19.15 -1.10
N SER A 168 19.28 -18.87 -0.46
CA SER A 168 19.74 -19.58 0.74
C SER A 168 18.82 -19.35 1.94
N GLN A 169 18.42 -18.09 2.17
CA GLN A 169 17.49 -17.70 3.24
C GLN A 169 16.06 -18.17 2.98
N ILE A 170 15.60 -18.21 1.72
CA ILE A 170 14.30 -18.78 1.34
C ILE A 170 14.26 -20.28 1.66
N ARG A 171 15.32 -21.01 1.30
CA ARG A 171 15.43 -22.46 1.57
C ARG A 171 15.51 -22.79 3.06
N SER A 172 16.14 -21.93 3.87
CA SER A 172 16.25 -22.16 5.32
C SER A 172 15.05 -21.65 6.13
N SER A 173 14.32 -20.65 5.63
CA SER A 173 13.16 -20.06 6.32
C SER A 173 11.81 -20.72 6.00
N GLY A 174 11.73 -21.48 4.90
CA GLY A 174 10.45 -22.04 4.42
C GLY A 174 9.48 -20.99 3.87
N MET A 175 9.93 -19.74 3.68
CA MET A 175 9.13 -18.69 3.06
C MET A 175 8.95 -18.95 1.55
N GLY A 176 7.77 -18.64 1.00
CA GLY A 176 7.39 -18.94 -0.39
C GLY A 176 8.05 -18.05 -1.46
N PHE A 177 7.63 -18.22 -2.71
CA PHE A 177 8.18 -17.50 -3.88
C PHE A 177 8.06 -15.97 -3.82
N ASP A 178 7.14 -15.43 -3.01
CA ASP A 178 6.98 -13.98 -2.76
C ASP A 178 8.25 -13.32 -2.20
N ALA A 179 9.15 -14.10 -1.60
CA ALA A 179 10.44 -13.61 -1.11
C ALA A 179 11.48 -13.31 -2.21
N LEU A 180 11.18 -13.64 -3.49
CA LEU A 180 12.05 -13.40 -4.63
C LEU A 180 11.87 -12.03 -5.28
N TRP A 181 10.78 -11.33 -4.98
CA TRP A 181 10.49 -10.04 -5.60
C TRP A 181 11.46 -9.01 -5.06
N ARG A 182 12.15 -8.28 -5.94
CA ARG A 182 13.06 -7.23 -5.51
C ARG A 182 12.25 -6.05 -4.99
N PRO A 183 12.81 -5.24 -4.07
CA PRO A 183 12.14 -4.01 -3.64
C PRO A 183 11.75 -3.15 -4.83
N GLY A 184 10.46 -2.85 -4.94
CA GLY A 184 9.92 -2.07 -6.04
C GLY A 184 9.34 -2.87 -7.21
N ASP A 185 9.52 -4.19 -7.24
CA ASP A 185 8.83 -5.05 -8.19
C ASP A 185 7.31 -5.06 -7.87
N ALA A 186 6.51 -5.12 -8.91
CA ALA A 186 5.06 -5.14 -8.83
C ALA A 186 4.47 -6.21 -9.75
N LEU A 187 3.26 -6.68 -9.43
CA LEU A 187 2.51 -7.63 -10.24
C LEU A 187 1.16 -7.04 -10.62
N LEU A 188 0.85 -7.03 -11.91
CA LEU A 188 -0.44 -6.67 -12.47
C LEU A 188 -1.24 -7.93 -12.77
N GLU A 189 -2.49 -7.96 -12.32
CA GLU A 189 -3.46 -9.03 -12.58
C GLU A 189 -4.79 -8.44 -13.07
N PRO A 190 -5.56 -9.16 -13.91
CA PRO A 190 -6.93 -8.79 -14.21
C PRO A 190 -7.78 -8.75 -12.93
N TYR A 191 -8.69 -7.79 -12.85
CA TYR A 191 -9.51 -7.57 -11.66
C TYR A 191 -10.97 -7.28 -12.03
N ASP A 192 -11.85 -8.16 -11.58
CA ASP A 192 -13.31 -8.10 -11.78
C ASP A 192 -14.07 -7.52 -10.57
N GLY A 193 -13.34 -7.14 -9.51
CA GLY A 193 -13.94 -6.59 -8.31
C GLY A 193 -14.44 -5.14 -8.45
N ASN A 194 -15.23 -4.72 -7.47
CA ASN A 194 -15.94 -3.43 -7.50
C ASN A 194 -15.18 -2.27 -6.82
N TYR A 195 -14.04 -2.53 -6.19
CA TYR A 195 -13.30 -1.50 -5.49
C TYR A 195 -12.45 -0.70 -6.46
N ARG A 196 -12.31 0.60 -6.18
CA ARG A 196 -11.42 1.49 -6.91
C ARG A 196 -10.68 2.34 -5.89
N GLY A 197 -9.36 2.43 -6.01
CA GLY A 197 -8.51 3.06 -5.01
C GLY A 197 -7.20 2.30 -4.79
N VAL A 198 -6.42 2.79 -3.84
CA VAL A 198 -5.17 2.18 -3.40
C VAL A 198 -5.33 1.71 -1.96
N TYR A 199 -5.16 0.41 -1.75
CA TYR A 199 -4.88 -0.14 -0.43
C TYR A 199 -3.43 0.22 -0.08
N PHE A 200 -3.27 1.24 0.75
CA PHE A 200 -1.99 1.60 1.35
C PHE A 200 -1.82 0.82 2.65
N GLN A 201 -0.82 -0.06 2.68
CA GLN A 201 -0.47 -0.82 3.87
C GLN A 201 0.95 -0.49 4.29
N VAL A 202 1.13 -0.26 5.60
CA VAL A 202 2.43 -0.04 6.20
C VAL A 202 2.61 -0.98 7.40
N GLU A 203 3.78 -1.61 7.49
CA GLU A 203 4.18 -2.45 8.61
C GLU A 203 5.30 -1.73 9.38
N LEU A 204 5.03 -1.43 10.65
CA LEU A 204 5.96 -0.82 11.60
C LEU A 204 6.25 -1.80 12.75
N ASP A 205 7.30 -1.52 13.52
CA ASP A 205 7.72 -2.36 14.66
C ASP A 205 6.80 -2.28 15.89
N ASP A 206 5.80 -1.40 15.86
CA ASP A 206 4.86 -1.16 16.97
C ASP A 206 3.74 -2.20 17.09
N GLY A 207 3.69 -3.18 16.19
CA GLY A 207 2.72 -4.27 16.21
C GLY A 207 1.29 -3.88 15.84
N VAL A 208 1.06 -2.65 15.37
CA VAL A 208 -0.26 -2.19 14.92
C VAL A 208 -0.43 -2.43 13.43
N PHE A 209 -1.46 -3.19 13.06
CA PHE A 209 -1.83 -3.41 11.67
C PHE A 209 -2.41 -2.14 11.04
N ARG A 210 -1.84 -1.69 9.92
CA ARG A 210 -2.25 -0.48 9.20
C ARG A 210 -2.48 -0.78 7.72
N GLN A 211 -3.74 -0.80 7.31
CA GLN A 211 -4.14 -0.88 5.92
C GLN A 211 -5.35 0.02 5.71
N TYR A 212 -5.27 0.89 4.70
CA TYR A 212 -6.31 1.90 4.43
C TYR A 212 -6.57 2.00 2.93
N LEU A 213 -7.83 2.10 2.53
CA LEU A 213 -8.23 2.37 1.15
C LEU A 213 -8.32 3.88 0.92
N VAL A 214 -7.58 4.38 -0.05
CA VAL A 214 -7.59 5.80 -0.42
C VAL A 214 -7.76 6.00 -1.93
N PRO A 215 -8.08 7.22 -2.41
CA PRO A 215 -8.29 7.48 -3.84
C PRO A 215 -7.05 7.22 -4.70
N LEU A 216 -7.29 6.85 -5.96
CA LEU A 216 -6.24 6.66 -6.98
C LEU A 216 -5.44 7.95 -7.20
N ASP A 217 -6.13 9.09 -7.20
CA ASP A 217 -5.62 10.43 -7.49
C ASP A 217 -4.94 11.13 -6.30
N THR A 218 -4.65 10.40 -5.22
CA THR A 218 -4.05 10.97 -3.99
C THR A 218 -2.70 11.66 -4.25
N PHE A 219 -1.93 11.18 -5.23
CA PHE A 219 -0.62 11.73 -5.61
C PHE A 219 -0.56 12.21 -7.05
N ASP A 220 -1.69 12.47 -7.69
CA ASP A 220 -1.67 13.05 -9.04
C ASP A 220 -0.99 14.43 -8.99
N GLU A 221 -0.16 14.71 -10.00
CA GLU A 221 0.53 15.99 -10.10
C GLU A 221 -0.51 17.11 -10.15
N ALA A 222 -0.48 18.02 -9.18
CA ALA A 222 -1.26 19.26 -9.18
C ALA A 222 -0.70 20.26 -10.21
#